data_AF-A0A0J1DA00-F1
#
_entry.id   AF-A0A0J1DA00-F1
#
_cell.length_a   1.000
_cell.length_b   1.000
_cell.length_c   1.000
_cell.angle_alpha   90.00
_cell.angle_beta   90.00
_cell.angle_gamma   90.00
#
_symmetry.space_group_name_H-M   'P 1'
#
loop_
_entity.id
_entity.type
_entity.pdbx_description
1 polymer ?
#
loop_
_entity_poly.entity_id
_entity_poly.type
_entity_poly.pdbx_seq_one_letter_code
_entity_poly.pdbx_strand_id
1 'polypeptide(L)'
;MNVKKFTAPTSREALRKVRDALGPDAVILSNRPVDGVVEILALDNEDVASLASPAPESEMAAPRPNLQHLDEGLAQPAAAPAARALHAAGAPRPYDAPAARSFEAPAEPLASAERPRAPMSRPAMPSFQDLDEPQAFASPQTYANRRAQPEAAAFDMAAMTAMMSAAIAQAKESAASAAAAEMQGMMSELRAMRGMMESQLSELSWGTTQQREPQKAAVLRDMLAAGFSASLSRYLVDKLPAGKDAAESMRWIRTVLARNITTMSDEDAILDRGGVFALVGPTGVGKTTTTAKLAARCVMRHGPEKLALITTDAYRIGGHEQLRIYGKILGVMVHSVKDEADLRIALKELRNKHTVLIDTIGMSQRDQMVTEQVAMLTDSGANVQRLLCLNATSTNETLNEVVRAYQGTGLAGCIMTKLDEAASIGNVLDVLVRQKLNLYYISNGQRVPEDLHLADRAMLIDRAFRNKKEAAAQYSDADLPLMMSGLGNLNNDRSLREVYLG
;
A
#
# COMPACT_ATOMS: atom_id res chain seq x y z
N MET A 1 41.17 -9.63 -2.48
CA MET A 1 40.35 -8.42 -2.73
C MET A 1 41.29 -7.25 -2.98
N ASN A 2 41.43 -6.78 -4.22
CA ASN A 2 42.29 -5.63 -4.55
C ASN A 2 41.44 -4.36 -4.69
N VAL A 3 40.98 -3.80 -3.57
CA VAL A 3 40.34 -2.47 -3.58
C VAL A 3 41.39 -1.42 -3.86
N LYS A 4 41.20 -0.63 -4.92
CA LYS A 4 42.12 0.45 -5.29
C LYS A 4 41.51 1.81 -4.95
N LYS A 5 42.36 2.70 -4.44
CA LYS A 5 42.03 4.08 -4.06
C LYS A 5 42.53 5.04 -5.13
N PHE A 6 41.66 5.91 -5.61
CA PHE A 6 41.95 6.93 -6.61
C PHE A 6 41.64 8.31 -6.05
N THR A 7 42.58 9.26 -6.19
CA THR A 7 42.37 10.65 -5.79
C THR A 7 42.60 11.61 -6.96
N ALA A 8 41.74 12.62 -7.10
CA ALA A 8 41.90 13.68 -8.09
C ALA A 8 41.21 14.99 -7.68
N PRO A 9 41.66 16.16 -8.16
CA PRO A 9 41.06 17.46 -7.87
C PRO A 9 39.56 17.56 -8.18
N THR A 10 39.08 16.80 -9.16
CA THR A 10 37.67 16.76 -9.54
C THR A 10 37.15 15.33 -9.65
N SER A 11 35.85 15.14 -9.41
CA SER A 11 35.21 13.82 -9.54
C SER A 11 35.37 13.23 -10.94
N ARG A 12 35.37 14.08 -11.97
CA ARG A 12 35.53 13.67 -13.36
C ARG A 12 36.92 13.08 -13.64
N GLU A 13 37.96 13.67 -13.07
CA GLU A 13 39.32 13.14 -13.18
C GLU A 13 39.52 11.87 -12.35
N ALA A 14 38.91 11.80 -11.16
CA ALA A 14 38.97 10.59 -10.33
C ALA A 14 38.28 9.41 -11.03
N LEU A 15 37.11 9.64 -11.64
CA LEU A 15 36.39 8.64 -12.43
C LEU A 15 37.14 8.23 -13.71
N ARG A 16 37.86 9.15 -14.34
CA ARG A 16 38.73 8.82 -15.48
C ARG A 16 39.86 7.89 -15.04
N LYS A 17 40.52 8.19 -13.92
CA LYS A 17 41.58 7.33 -13.36
C LYS A 17 41.06 5.93 -12.98
N VAL A 18 39.84 5.84 -12.44
CA VAL A 18 39.19 4.55 -12.17
C VAL A 18 39.00 3.76 -13.46
N ARG A 19 38.47 4.41 -14.51
CA ARG A 19 38.22 3.78 -15.81
C ARG A 19 39.50 3.33 -16.51
N ASP A 20 40.56 4.14 -16.45
CA ASP A 20 41.86 3.84 -17.06
C ASP A 20 42.54 2.66 -16.35
N ALA A 21 42.29 2.45 -15.05
CA ALA A 21 42.99 1.47 -14.22
C ALA A 21 42.20 0.17 -13.93
N LEU A 22 40.87 0.20 -13.99
CA LEU A 22 39.97 -0.90 -13.67
C LEU A 22 38.94 -1.20 -14.78
N GLY A 23 39.02 -0.49 -15.91
CA GLY A 23 38.11 -0.66 -17.03
C GLY A 23 36.77 0.09 -16.89
N PRO A 24 35.94 0.06 -17.94
CA PRO A 24 34.65 0.74 -17.97
C PRO A 24 33.63 0.18 -16.97
N ASP A 25 33.79 -1.07 -16.55
CA ASP A 25 32.84 -1.80 -15.70
C ASP A 25 33.23 -1.83 -14.21
N ALA A 26 34.17 -0.97 -13.80
CA ALA A 26 34.62 -0.89 -12.41
C ALA A 26 33.49 -0.51 -11.44
N VAL A 27 33.39 -1.25 -10.33
CA VAL A 27 32.37 -0.98 -9.30
C VAL A 27 32.93 0.02 -8.30
N ILE A 28 32.24 1.15 -8.13
CA ILE A 28 32.60 2.20 -7.19
C ILE A 28 31.97 1.91 -5.82
N LEU A 29 32.81 1.72 -4.81
CA LEU A 29 32.40 1.46 -3.43
C LEU A 29 32.12 2.75 -2.66
N SER A 30 32.89 3.80 -2.92
CA SER A 30 32.80 5.08 -2.20
C SER A 30 33.32 6.21 -3.07
N ASN A 31 32.66 7.36 -3.00
CA ASN A 31 33.09 8.61 -3.60
C ASN A 31 32.90 9.73 -2.56
N ARG A 32 33.99 10.29 -2.06
CA ARG A 32 33.94 11.35 -1.04
C ARG A 32 34.93 12.47 -1.34
N PRO A 33 34.56 13.74 -1.13
CA PRO A 33 35.52 14.84 -1.08
C PRO A 33 36.26 14.82 0.26
N VAL A 34 37.60 14.85 0.22
CA VAL A 34 38.49 14.92 1.39
C VAL A 34 39.55 15.98 1.10
N ASP A 35 39.67 16.99 1.96
CA ASP A 35 40.69 18.05 1.88
C ASP A 35 40.82 18.73 0.49
N GLY A 36 39.68 18.97 -0.18
CA GLY A 36 39.64 19.63 -1.49
C GLY A 36 39.97 18.71 -2.68
N VAL A 37 40.10 17.41 -2.45
CA VAL A 37 40.37 16.39 -3.47
C VAL A 37 39.29 15.31 -3.40
N VAL A 38 38.86 14.78 -4.55
CA VAL A 38 37.88 13.70 -4.62
C VAL A 38 38.57 12.35 -4.51
N GLU A 39 38.15 11.55 -3.55
CA GLU A 39 38.63 10.19 -3.28
C GLU A 39 37.58 9.17 -3.70
N ILE A 40 37.95 8.26 -4.62
CA ILE A 40 37.11 7.15 -5.09
C ILE A 40 37.77 5.82 -4.74
N LEU A 41 37.02 4.95 -4.07
CA LEU A 41 37.38 3.54 -3.85
C LEU A 41 36.64 2.70 -4.88
N ALA A 42 37.36 1.91 -5.67
CA ALA A 42 36.78 1.07 -6.72
C ALA A 42 37.45 -0.30 -6.78
N LEU A 43 36.72 -1.27 -7.34
CA LEU A 43 37.15 -2.66 -7.55
C LEU A 43 36.87 -3.10 -8.99
N ASP A 44 37.62 -4.10 -9.45
CA ASP A 44 37.46 -4.72 -10.77
C ASP A 44 36.24 -5.65 -10.80
N ASN A 45 35.51 -5.68 -11.92
CA ASN A 45 34.32 -6.50 -12.10
C ASN A 45 34.64 -8.00 -12.08
N GLU A 46 35.84 -8.41 -12.53
CA GLU A 46 36.25 -9.83 -12.50
C GLU A 46 36.47 -10.34 -11.07
N ASP A 47 36.87 -9.48 -10.13
CA ASP A 47 36.99 -9.83 -8.70
C ASP A 47 35.61 -10.09 -8.05
N VAL A 48 34.52 -9.53 -8.62
CA VAL A 48 33.14 -9.79 -8.19
C VAL A 48 32.64 -11.14 -8.71
N ALA A 49 33.05 -11.53 -9.92
CA ALA A 49 32.66 -12.80 -10.54
C ALA A 49 33.26 -14.04 -9.83
N SER A 50 34.40 -13.89 -9.17
CA SER A 50 35.02 -14.95 -8.35
C SER A 50 34.19 -15.36 -7.11
N LEU A 51 33.14 -14.60 -6.77
CA LEU A 51 32.22 -14.89 -5.66
C LEU A 51 30.97 -15.67 -6.08
N ALA A 52 30.78 -15.93 -7.39
CA ALA A 52 29.60 -16.59 -7.93
C ALA A 52 29.81 -18.08 -8.29
N SER A 53 30.82 -18.73 -7.71
CA SER A 53 30.99 -20.18 -7.77
C SER A 53 31.08 -20.76 -6.35
N PRO A 54 30.29 -21.80 -6.01
CA PRO A 54 30.37 -22.42 -4.69
C PRO A 54 31.73 -23.10 -4.53
N ALA A 55 32.45 -22.76 -3.46
CA ALA A 55 33.65 -23.50 -3.07
C ALA A 55 33.25 -24.95 -2.71
N PRO A 56 33.96 -25.97 -3.21
CA PRO A 56 33.75 -27.34 -2.78
C PRO A 56 34.37 -27.56 -1.40
N GLU A 57 33.61 -28.26 -0.55
CA GLU A 57 34.04 -28.97 0.67
C GLU A 57 34.69 -28.12 1.77
N SER A 58 33.87 -27.77 2.77
CA SER A 58 34.35 -27.58 4.14
C SER A 58 33.59 -28.54 5.05
N GLU A 59 34.34 -29.49 5.61
CA GLU A 59 33.93 -30.38 6.70
C GLU A 59 33.49 -29.54 7.90
N MET A 60 32.18 -29.49 8.17
CA MET A 60 31.57 -29.35 9.51
C MET A 60 30.06 -29.16 9.35
N ALA A 61 29.39 -30.21 8.88
CA ALA A 61 27.93 -30.32 8.88
C ALA A 61 27.50 -31.71 9.37
N ALA A 62 27.73 -31.98 10.66
CA ALA A 62 26.95 -32.95 11.42
C ALA A 62 27.14 -32.71 12.93
N PRO A 63 26.04 -32.61 13.67
CA PRO A 63 25.93 -33.44 14.86
C PRO A 63 24.66 -34.28 14.74
N ARG A 64 24.82 -35.59 14.54
CA ARG A 64 23.76 -36.55 14.85
C ARG A 64 23.85 -36.85 16.35
N PRO A 65 22.75 -36.79 17.11
CA PRO A 65 22.77 -37.16 18.52
C PRO A 65 22.99 -38.66 18.67
N ASN A 66 23.95 -39.02 19.52
CA ASN A 66 24.24 -40.38 19.94
C ASN A 66 23.20 -40.79 20.99
N LEU A 67 22.32 -41.74 20.66
CA LEU A 67 21.43 -42.41 21.60
C LEU A 67 21.85 -43.87 21.69
N GLN A 68 22.77 -44.15 22.61
CA GLN A 68 22.97 -45.49 23.16
C GLN A 68 22.50 -45.44 24.61
N HIS A 69 21.74 -46.48 24.98
CA HIS A 69 21.09 -46.76 26.28
C HIS A 69 19.69 -46.15 26.45
N LEU A 70 18.69 -47.02 26.31
CA LEU A 70 17.61 -47.29 27.28
C LEU A 70 16.77 -48.49 26.77
N ASP A 71 16.89 -49.61 27.49
CA ASP A 71 15.93 -50.69 27.81
C ASP A 71 14.92 -51.18 26.75
N GLU A 72 15.01 -52.45 26.36
CA GLU A 72 14.35 -53.63 26.97
C GLU A 72 12.85 -53.75 26.64
N GLY A 73 12.52 -54.86 25.98
CA GLY A 73 11.18 -55.44 25.98
C GLY A 73 10.24 -54.94 24.88
N LEU A 74 10.06 -55.75 23.83
CA LEU A 74 8.81 -56.46 23.56
C LEU A 74 8.90 -57.25 22.25
N ALA A 75 8.40 -58.47 22.31
CA ALA A 75 8.60 -59.57 21.37
C ALA A 75 7.87 -59.42 20.03
N GLN A 76 8.47 -60.00 18.97
CA GLN A 76 7.77 -60.50 17.78
C GLN A 76 7.47 -62.01 17.95
N PRO A 77 6.50 -62.54 17.18
CA PRO A 77 6.85 -63.58 16.19
C PRO A 77 6.16 -63.35 14.82
N ALA A 78 6.89 -63.48 13.69
CA ALA A 78 6.97 -64.64 12.74
C ALA A 78 5.69 -64.89 11.91
N ALA A 79 5.64 -65.22 10.61
CA ALA A 79 6.59 -65.49 9.51
C ALA A 79 5.86 -65.42 8.13
N ALA A 80 6.65 -65.47 7.04
CA ALA A 80 6.41 -65.31 5.58
C ALA A 80 5.55 -66.43 4.88
N PRO A 81 5.40 -66.60 3.52
CA PRO A 81 6.14 -65.99 2.38
C PRO A 81 5.43 -65.75 0.99
N ALA A 82 6.19 -65.07 0.10
CA ALA A 82 6.39 -65.20 -1.37
C ALA A 82 5.27 -64.98 -2.42
N ALA A 83 5.54 -64.05 -3.37
CA ALA A 83 5.47 -64.27 -4.84
C ALA A 83 6.22 -63.15 -5.62
N ARG A 84 6.60 -63.46 -6.85
CA ARG A 84 7.71 -62.91 -7.66
C ARG A 84 7.16 -62.35 -9.00
N ALA A 85 7.92 -61.45 -9.64
CA ALA A 85 7.92 -61.00 -11.07
C ALA A 85 7.50 -59.52 -11.29
N LEU A 86 8.02 -58.70 -12.23
CA LEU A 86 9.09 -58.69 -13.25
C LEU A 86 9.14 -57.21 -13.79
N HIS A 87 10.33 -56.68 -14.15
CA HIS A 87 10.66 -55.65 -15.19
C HIS A 87 9.85 -54.32 -15.30
N ALA A 88 10.35 -53.14 -15.74
CA ALA A 88 11.60 -52.67 -16.34
C ALA A 88 11.68 -51.11 -16.29
N ALA A 89 12.91 -50.61 -16.31
CA ALA A 89 13.49 -49.40 -16.91
C ALA A 89 12.66 -48.14 -17.27
N GLY A 90 13.25 -46.96 -16.96
CA GLY A 90 13.13 -45.75 -17.79
C GLY A 90 13.15 -44.41 -17.05
N ALA A 91 14.33 -43.78 -16.96
CA ALA A 91 14.50 -42.39 -16.51
C ALA A 91 14.22 -41.38 -17.64
N PRO A 92 13.66 -40.18 -17.37
CA PRO A 92 13.59 -39.12 -18.37
C PRO A 92 14.78 -38.15 -18.29
N ARG A 93 15.35 -37.81 -19.46
CA ARG A 93 16.35 -36.76 -19.70
C ARG A 93 15.70 -35.43 -20.10
N PRO A 94 16.42 -34.29 -20.01
CA PRO A 94 15.89 -32.94 -20.17
C PRO A 94 15.78 -32.49 -21.64
N TYR A 95 14.90 -31.52 -21.87
CA TYR A 95 14.60 -30.93 -23.18
C TYR A 95 15.56 -29.77 -23.48
N ASP A 96 16.25 -29.85 -24.63
CA ASP A 96 17.11 -28.80 -25.18
C ASP A 96 16.30 -27.71 -25.91
N ALA A 97 16.77 -26.47 -25.79
CA ALA A 97 16.29 -25.29 -26.50
C ALA A 97 16.93 -25.16 -27.89
N PRO A 98 16.28 -24.49 -28.86
CA PRO A 98 16.95 -23.98 -30.06
C PRO A 98 17.19 -22.46 -29.99
N ALA A 99 18.33 -22.06 -30.54
CA ALA A 99 18.88 -20.72 -30.56
C ALA A 99 18.32 -19.79 -31.65
N ALA A 100 18.26 -18.50 -31.28
CA ALA A 100 18.45 -17.25 -32.05
C ALA A 100 18.02 -17.15 -33.53
N ARG A 101 17.13 -16.17 -33.79
CA ARG A 101 17.23 -15.28 -34.96
C ARG A 101 16.94 -13.83 -34.56
N SER A 102 17.85 -12.98 -35.00
CA SER A 102 17.89 -11.52 -34.92
C SER A 102 16.80 -10.85 -35.75
N PHE A 103 16.13 -9.84 -35.19
CA PHE A 103 15.40 -8.82 -35.95
C PHE A 103 15.73 -7.44 -35.38
N GLU A 104 16.36 -6.61 -36.22
CA GLU A 104 16.53 -5.17 -36.06
C GLU A 104 15.18 -4.46 -36.22
N ALA A 105 14.93 -3.47 -35.37
CA ALA A 105 13.86 -2.50 -35.52
C ALA A 105 14.47 -1.11 -35.77
N PRO A 106 14.03 -0.34 -36.79
CA PRO A 106 14.50 1.03 -36.99
C PRO A 106 13.66 2.06 -36.23
N ALA A 107 14.30 3.18 -35.93
CA ALA A 107 13.86 4.26 -35.06
C ALA A 107 13.22 5.46 -35.82
N GLU A 108 12.24 6.09 -35.14
CA GLU A 108 11.88 7.54 -35.09
C GLU A 108 11.28 8.29 -36.32
N PRO A 109 10.66 9.51 -36.20
CA PRO A 109 10.47 10.41 -35.04
C PRO A 109 9.06 11.07 -34.87
N LEU A 110 8.98 11.96 -33.85
CA LEU A 110 7.92 12.83 -33.27
C LEU A 110 7.32 13.97 -34.13
N ALA A 111 6.24 14.56 -33.57
CA ALA A 111 5.59 15.90 -33.78
C ALA A 111 4.35 15.91 -34.70
N SER A 112 3.23 16.63 -34.48
CA SER A 112 2.83 17.75 -33.60
C SER A 112 1.29 17.96 -33.68
N ALA A 113 0.68 18.52 -32.61
CA ALA A 113 -0.46 19.48 -32.52
C ALA A 113 -1.70 19.32 -33.45
N GLU A 114 -2.98 19.48 -33.08
CA GLU A 114 -3.73 20.52 -32.35
C GLU A 114 -5.18 20.01 -32.08
N ARG A 115 -5.91 20.58 -31.11
CA ARG A 115 -7.39 20.52 -31.01
C ARG A 115 -7.98 21.73 -31.77
N PRO A 116 -9.21 21.70 -32.33
CA PRO A 116 -10.38 22.15 -31.54
C PRO A 116 -11.80 21.62 -31.92
N ARG A 117 -12.68 21.65 -30.90
CA ARG A 117 -14.13 21.98 -30.83
C ARG A 117 -15.19 21.34 -31.77
N ALA A 118 -16.26 20.88 -31.13
CA ALA A 118 -17.56 20.42 -31.67
C ALA A 118 -18.39 21.54 -32.35
N PRO A 119 -19.50 21.20 -33.06
CA PRO A 119 -20.80 21.16 -32.38
C PRO A 119 -21.80 20.06 -32.86
N MET A 120 -22.92 20.06 -32.15
CA MET A 120 -24.06 19.13 -32.06
C MET A 120 -24.83 18.83 -33.36
N SER A 121 -25.41 17.63 -33.48
CA SER A 121 -26.63 17.33 -34.28
C SER A 121 -27.39 16.10 -33.74
N ARG A 122 -28.73 16.20 -33.76
CA ARG A 122 -29.78 15.30 -33.19
C ARG A 122 -29.90 13.92 -33.87
N PRO A 123 -30.53 12.90 -33.22
CA PRO A 123 -30.73 11.58 -33.80
C PRO A 123 -31.99 11.51 -34.69
N ALA A 124 -31.91 10.78 -35.80
CA ALA A 124 -33.05 10.48 -36.69
C ALA A 124 -33.18 8.97 -36.93
N MET A 125 -34.43 8.51 -36.88
CA MET A 125 -34.93 7.13 -37.05
C MET A 125 -34.82 6.63 -38.50
N PRO A 126 -34.79 5.31 -38.76
CA PRO A 126 -34.73 4.75 -40.11
C PRO A 126 -36.12 4.60 -40.76
N SER A 127 -36.19 4.88 -42.06
CA SER A 127 -37.34 4.67 -42.95
C SER A 127 -37.24 3.36 -43.74
N PHE A 128 -38.36 2.66 -43.87
CA PHE A 128 -38.58 1.45 -44.66
C PHE A 128 -38.98 1.75 -46.14
N GLN A 129 -39.07 0.67 -46.93
CA GLN A 129 -39.90 0.44 -48.15
C GLN A 129 -39.22 0.68 -49.51
N ASP A 130 -39.31 -0.17 -50.56
CA ASP A 130 -40.12 -1.37 -50.88
C ASP A 130 -39.47 -2.13 -52.08
N LEU A 131 -39.89 -3.39 -52.33
CA LEU A 131 -40.57 -3.84 -53.59
C LEU A 131 -40.36 -5.35 -53.93
N ASP A 132 -41.46 -6.10 -53.77
CA ASP A 132 -42.10 -7.17 -54.55
C ASP A 132 -41.32 -8.19 -55.45
N GLU A 133 -41.60 -9.47 -55.15
CA GLU A 133 -42.01 -10.67 -55.94
C GLU A 133 -42.25 -10.58 -57.48
N PRO A 134 -42.47 -11.69 -58.27
CA PRO A 134 -42.91 -13.05 -57.88
C PRO A 134 -42.37 -14.29 -58.70
N GLN A 135 -42.90 -15.48 -58.34
CA GLN A 135 -43.19 -16.71 -59.15
C GLN A 135 -42.22 -17.94 -59.20
N ALA A 136 -42.55 -18.94 -58.36
CA ALA A 136 -43.16 -20.24 -58.68
C ALA A 136 -42.40 -21.44 -59.33
N PHE A 137 -42.64 -22.60 -58.68
CA PHE A 137 -42.72 -24.01 -59.13
C PHE A 137 -41.51 -24.99 -59.14
N ALA A 138 -41.78 -26.11 -58.45
CA ALA A 138 -41.43 -27.52 -58.71
C ALA A 138 -40.24 -28.17 -57.97
N SER A 139 -40.59 -28.98 -56.95
CA SER A 139 -39.93 -30.22 -56.47
C SER A 139 -40.05 -31.36 -57.53
N PRO A 140 -39.41 -32.56 -57.45
CA PRO A 140 -39.08 -33.32 -56.22
C PRO A 140 -37.86 -34.29 -56.25
N GLN A 141 -37.41 -34.76 -55.08
CA GLN A 141 -36.92 -36.15 -54.92
C GLN A 141 -37.23 -36.71 -53.52
N THR A 142 -37.88 -37.87 -53.55
CA THR A 142 -38.29 -38.79 -52.48
C THR A 142 -37.13 -39.64 -51.94
N TYR A 143 -37.20 -40.11 -50.68
CA TYR A 143 -37.08 -41.55 -50.31
C TYR A 143 -37.49 -41.81 -48.84
N ALA A 144 -38.65 -42.46 -48.70
CA ALA A 144 -39.01 -43.56 -47.79
C ALA A 144 -38.64 -43.61 -46.28
N ASN A 145 -39.71 -43.60 -45.47
CA ASN A 145 -40.04 -44.50 -44.34
C ASN A 145 -39.14 -44.63 -43.09
N ARG A 146 -39.67 -44.12 -41.96
CA ARG A 146 -39.90 -44.94 -40.75
C ARG A 146 -41.05 -44.35 -39.90
N ARG A 147 -42.16 -45.09 -39.78
CA ARG A 147 -43.27 -44.83 -38.83
C ARG A 147 -43.20 -45.85 -37.69
N ALA A 148 -43.18 -45.39 -36.45
CA ALA A 148 -43.74 -46.07 -35.27
C ALA A 148 -44.14 -44.98 -34.24
N GLN A 149 -45.26 -45.19 -33.56
CA GLN A 149 -46.21 -44.21 -33.03
C GLN A 149 -45.76 -43.42 -31.78
N PRO A 150 -46.31 -42.20 -31.53
CA PRO A 150 -46.32 -41.59 -30.21
C PRO A 150 -47.52 -42.09 -29.39
N GLU A 151 -47.28 -42.54 -28.16
CA GLU A 151 -48.33 -42.75 -27.14
C GLU A 151 -48.88 -41.39 -26.68
N ALA A 152 -50.18 -41.37 -26.38
CA ALA A 152 -50.96 -40.18 -26.08
C ALA A 152 -50.51 -39.48 -24.78
N ALA A 153 -50.10 -38.21 -24.87
CA ALA A 153 -49.96 -37.35 -23.71
C ALA A 153 -51.34 -36.84 -23.28
N ALA A 154 -51.79 -37.26 -22.10
CA ALA A 154 -52.95 -36.69 -21.45
C ALA A 154 -52.72 -35.19 -21.17
N PHE A 155 -53.74 -34.37 -21.41
CA PHE A 155 -53.71 -32.93 -21.18
C PHE A 155 -53.80 -32.66 -19.67
N ASP A 156 -52.67 -32.40 -19.01
CA ASP A 156 -52.60 -32.19 -17.57
C ASP A 156 -53.03 -30.76 -17.18
N MET A 157 -54.31 -30.62 -16.84
CA MET A 157 -54.90 -29.39 -16.32
C MET A 157 -54.25 -28.90 -15.01
N ALA A 158 -53.64 -29.79 -14.21
CA ALA A 158 -52.95 -29.40 -12.99
C ALA A 158 -51.61 -28.71 -13.30
N ALA A 159 -50.87 -29.20 -14.31
CA ALA A 159 -49.64 -28.57 -14.79
C ALA A 159 -49.90 -27.17 -15.39
N MET A 160 -50.99 -26.99 -16.14
CA MET A 160 -51.38 -25.70 -16.69
C MET A 160 -51.81 -24.70 -15.60
N THR A 161 -52.55 -25.16 -14.59
CA THR A 161 -52.95 -24.33 -13.44
C THR A 161 -51.75 -23.91 -12.59
N ALA A 162 -50.78 -24.82 -12.38
CA ALA A 162 -49.53 -24.53 -11.69
C ALA A 162 -48.68 -23.50 -12.45
N MET A 163 -48.52 -23.65 -13.77
CA MET A 163 -47.83 -22.66 -14.61
C MET A 163 -48.51 -21.29 -14.57
N MET A 164 -49.84 -21.24 -14.63
CA MET A 164 -50.59 -19.99 -14.58
C MET A 164 -50.47 -19.30 -13.21
N SER A 165 -50.48 -20.07 -12.11
CA SER A 165 -50.24 -19.53 -10.76
C SER A 165 -48.81 -19.01 -10.57
N ALA A 166 -47.81 -19.70 -11.14
CA ALA A 166 -46.42 -19.27 -11.12
C ALA A 166 -46.21 -17.99 -11.96
N ALA A 167 -46.85 -17.91 -13.13
CA ALA A 167 -46.82 -16.71 -13.97
C ALA A 167 -47.47 -15.50 -13.28
N ILE A 168 -48.58 -15.70 -12.56
CA ILE A 168 -49.24 -14.65 -11.78
C ILE A 168 -48.37 -14.21 -10.59
N ALA A 169 -47.72 -15.14 -9.89
CA ALA A 169 -46.80 -14.82 -8.80
C ALA A 169 -45.59 -13.99 -9.28
N GLN A 170 -45.00 -14.39 -10.42
CA GLN A 170 -43.87 -13.70 -11.02
C GLN A 170 -44.25 -12.32 -11.59
N ALA A 171 -45.45 -12.17 -12.14
CA ALA A 171 -46.00 -10.87 -12.55
C ALA A 171 -46.22 -9.92 -11.35
N LYS A 172 -46.63 -10.46 -10.20
CA LYS A 172 -46.83 -9.67 -8.97
C LYS A 172 -45.50 -9.23 -8.35
N GLU A 173 -44.49 -10.09 -8.37
CA GLU A 173 -43.15 -9.79 -7.86
C GLU A 173 -42.41 -8.77 -8.74
N SER A 174 -42.55 -8.87 -10.06
CA SER A 174 -42.03 -7.87 -11.00
C SER A 174 -42.74 -6.52 -10.92
N ALA A 175 -44.05 -6.49 -10.65
CA ALA A 175 -44.76 -5.23 -10.39
C ALA A 175 -44.34 -4.58 -9.06
N ALA A 176 -44.10 -5.38 -8.02
CA ALA A 176 -43.61 -4.89 -6.73
C ALA A 176 -42.16 -4.36 -6.82
N SER A 177 -41.29 -5.01 -7.59
CA SER A 177 -39.92 -4.53 -7.82
C SER A 177 -39.88 -3.27 -8.68
N ALA A 178 -40.77 -3.13 -9.68
CA ALA A 178 -40.90 -1.90 -10.47
C ALA A 178 -41.36 -0.70 -9.61
N ALA A 179 -42.37 -0.90 -8.75
CA ALA A 179 -42.83 0.15 -7.82
C ALA A 179 -41.75 0.53 -6.79
N ALA A 180 -40.96 -0.44 -6.31
CA ALA A 180 -39.84 -0.19 -5.41
C ALA A 180 -38.71 0.59 -6.11
N ALA A 181 -38.44 0.29 -7.39
CA ALA A 181 -37.44 0.99 -8.20
C ALA A 181 -37.86 2.44 -8.51
N GLU A 182 -39.13 2.69 -8.85
CA GLU A 182 -39.66 4.05 -9.01
C GLU A 182 -39.60 4.86 -7.71
N MET A 183 -39.98 4.26 -6.57
CA MET A 183 -39.89 4.94 -5.27
C MET A 183 -38.43 5.19 -4.85
N GLN A 184 -37.49 4.30 -5.20
CA GLN A 184 -36.06 4.56 -5.03
C GLN A 184 -35.55 5.68 -5.93
N GLY A 185 -36.04 5.78 -7.18
CA GLY A 185 -35.74 6.87 -8.10
C GLY A 185 -36.25 8.22 -7.59
N MET A 186 -37.49 8.28 -7.12
CA MET A 186 -38.05 9.50 -6.52
C MET A 186 -37.31 9.91 -5.25
N MET A 187 -36.94 8.93 -4.40
CA MET A 187 -36.15 9.21 -3.19
C MET A 187 -34.71 9.62 -3.49
N SER A 188 -34.13 9.20 -4.61
CA SER A 188 -32.80 9.67 -5.03
C SER A 188 -32.87 11.10 -5.57
N GLU A 189 -33.91 11.44 -6.34
CA GLU A 189 -34.18 12.81 -6.82
C GLU A 189 -34.45 13.77 -5.65
N LEU A 190 -35.27 13.38 -4.68
CA LEU A 190 -35.52 14.21 -3.49
C LEU A 190 -34.25 14.44 -2.67
N ARG A 191 -33.38 13.41 -2.54
CA ARG A 191 -32.07 13.58 -1.91
C ARG A 191 -31.15 14.50 -2.72
N ALA A 192 -31.19 14.42 -4.05
CA ALA A 192 -30.40 15.29 -4.94
C ALA A 192 -30.87 16.75 -4.85
N MET A 193 -32.18 17.00 -4.89
CA MET A 193 -32.76 18.34 -4.71
C MET A 193 -32.45 18.91 -3.33
N ARG A 194 -32.61 18.09 -2.27
CA ARG A 194 -32.24 18.51 -0.91
C ARG A 194 -30.76 18.86 -0.81
N GLY A 195 -29.89 18.03 -1.38
CA GLY A 195 -28.44 18.30 -1.41
C GLY A 195 -28.09 19.59 -2.15
N MET A 196 -28.78 19.89 -3.26
CA MET A 196 -28.58 21.13 -4.02
C MET A 196 -29.05 22.36 -3.22
N MET A 197 -30.21 22.29 -2.56
CA MET A 197 -30.68 23.36 -1.67
C MET A 197 -29.77 23.57 -0.46
N GLU A 198 -29.33 22.48 0.19
CA GLU A 198 -28.37 22.53 1.31
C GLU A 198 -27.06 23.19 0.89
N SER A 199 -26.56 22.88 -0.32
CA SER A 199 -25.36 23.48 -0.88
C SER A 199 -25.52 24.98 -1.13
N GLN A 200 -26.61 25.41 -1.78
CA GLN A 200 -26.88 26.83 -2.05
C GLN A 200 -27.07 27.64 -0.76
N LEU A 201 -27.76 27.08 0.24
CA LEU A 201 -27.92 27.74 1.53
C LEU A 201 -26.60 27.84 2.30
N SER A 202 -25.76 26.79 2.23
CA SER A 202 -24.43 26.82 2.84
C SER A 202 -23.52 27.85 2.17
N GLU A 203 -23.58 27.99 0.85
CA GLU A 203 -22.78 28.97 0.09
C GLU A 203 -23.15 30.42 0.48
N LEU A 204 -24.45 30.72 0.57
CA LEU A 204 -24.95 32.04 1.01
C LEU A 204 -24.60 32.34 2.48
N SER A 205 -24.73 31.34 3.35
CA SER A 205 -24.35 31.46 4.76
C SER A 205 -22.86 31.74 4.92
N TRP A 206 -22.02 31.08 4.11
CA TRP A 206 -20.57 31.27 4.14
C TRP A 206 -20.12 32.62 3.60
N GLY A 207 -20.67 33.08 2.48
CA GLY A 207 -20.34 34.41 1.94
C GLY A 207 -20.65 35.53 2.95
N THR A 208 -21.76 35.41 3.68
CA THR A 208 -22.15 36.38 4.72
C THR A 208 -21.25 36.27 5.97
N THR A 209 -20.87 35.05 6.35
CA THR A 209 -19.99 34.81 7.51
C THR A 209 -18.56 35.29 7.24
N GLN A 210 -18.06 35.12 6.02
CA GLN A 210 -16.73 35.60 5.60
C GLN A 210 -16.61 37.12 5.68
N GLN A 211 -17.69 37.86 5.34
CA GLN A 211 -17.72 39.32 5.50
C GLN A 211 -17.80 39.74 6.97
N ARG A 212 -18.49 38.97 7.82
CA ARG A 212 -18.66 39.28 9.25
C ARG A 212 -17.44 38.91 10.09
N GLU A 213 -16.74 37.83 9.75
CA GLU A 213 -15.66 37.23 10.54
C GLU A 213 -14.41 36.97 9.67
N PRO A 214 -13.73 38.04 9.19
CA PRO A 214 -12.60 37.91 8.28
C PRO A 214 -11.43 37.10 8.87
N GLN A 215 -11.26 37.09 10.20
CA GLN A 215 -10.23 36.27 10.84
C GLN A 215 -10.46 34.76 10.65
N LYS A 216 -11.72 34.29 10.62
CA LYS A 216 -12.04 32.86 10.42
C LYS A 216 -11.71 32.41 9.00
N ALA A 217 -12.02 33.25 8.02
CA ALA A 217 -11.67 33.01 6.63
C ALA A 217 -10.14 32.97 6.44
N ALA A 218 -9.41 33.89 7.06
CA ALA A 218 -7.94 33.90 7.02
C ALA A 218 -7.33 32.62 7.61
N VAL A 219 -7.82 32.19 8.78
CA VAL A 219 -7.38 30.94 9.43
C VAL A 219 -7.70 29.72 8.56
N LEU A 220 -8.90 29.67 7.97
CA LEU A 220 -9.31 28.58 7.10
C LEU A 220 -8.39 28.46 5.88
N ARG A 221 -8.10 29.58 5.19
CA ARG A 221 -7.14 29.59 4.08
C ARG A 221 -5.77 29.09 4.51
N ASP A 222 -5.28 29.54 5.65
CA ASP A 222 -3.98 29.12 6.19
C ASP A 222 -3.94 27.61 6.49
N MET A 223 -5.04 27.04 6.96
CA MET A 223 -5.16 25.59 7.21
C MET A 223 -5.20 24.78 5.91
N LEU A 224 -6.01 25.21 4.93
CA LEU A 224 -6.08 24.55 3.62
C LEU A 224 -4.74 24.64 2.88
N ALA A 225 -4.09 25.81 2.90
CA ALA A 225 -2.76 26.02 2.32
C ALA A 225 -1.68 25.18 3.02
N ALA A 226 -1.83 24.91 4.32
CA ALA A 226 -0.97 23.99 5.05
C ALA A 226 -1.29 22.51 4.77
N GLY A 227 -2.29 22.20 3.95
CA GLY A 227 -2.66 20.84 3.55
C GLY A 227 -3.60 20.12 4.53
N PHE A 228 -4.27 20.82 5.43
CA PHE A 228 -5.31 20.20 6.25
C PHE A 228 -6.60 20.03 5.44
N SER A 229 -7.38 18.99 5.73
CA SER A 229 -8.65 18.75 5.03
C SER A 229 -9.65 19.87 5.32
N ALA A 230 -10.54 20.10 4.37
CA ALA A 230 -11.62 21.08 4.53
C ALA A 230 -12.53 20.74 5.73
N SER A 231 -12.76 19.45 5.99
CA SER A 231 -13.55 18.97 7.12
C SER A 231 -12.94 19.34 8.47
N LEU A 232 -11.66 19.03 8.70
CA LEU A 232 -10.98 19.37 9.96
C LEU A 232 -10.83 20.88 10.11
N SER A 233 -10.46 21.56 9.02
CA SER A 233 -10.27 23.01 9.02
C SER A 233 -11.55 23.75 9.38
N ARG A 234 -12.67 23.39 8.74
CA ARG A 234 -13.99 23.95 9.06
C ARG A 234 -14.40 23.64 10.50
N TYR A 235 -14.24 22.39 10.94
CA TYR A 235 -14.59 22.00 12.30
C TYR A 235 -13.86 22.83 13.36
N LEU A 236 -12.55 23.06 13.19
CA LEU A 236 -11.79 23.87 14.13
C LEU A 236 -12.14 25.36 14.05
N VAL A 237 -12.37 25.88 12.84
CA VAL A 237 -12.76 27.29 12.64
C VAL A 237 -14.13 27.60 13.24
N ASP A 238 -15.10 26.68 13.12
CA ASP A 238 -16.43 26.82 13.74
C ASP A 238 -16.36 26.83 15.27
N LYS A 239 -15.30 26.27 15.85
CA LYS A 239 -15.06 26.19 17.31
C LYS A 239 -14.08 27.25 17.83
N LEU A 240 -13.62 28.16 16.99
CA LEU A 240 -12.76 29.26 17.42
C LEU A 240 -13.45 30.13 18.47
N PRO A 241 -12.76 30.48 19.58
CA PRO A 241 -13.28 31.42 20.55
C PRO A 241 -13.55 32.80 19.93
N ALA A 242 -14.65 33.43 20.33
CA ALA A 242 -15.02 34.77 19.86
C ALA A 242 -14.02 35.85 20.36
N GLY A 243 -13.92 36.95 19.61
CA GLY A 243 -13.16 38.13 20.01
C GLY A 243 -11.64 38.05 19.82
N LYS A 244 -11.11 36.96 19.23
CA LYS A 244 -9.68 36.81 18.92
C LYS A 244 -9.33 37.42 17.57
N ASP A 245 -8.13 38.00 17.48
CA ASP A 245 -7.55 38.39 16.19
C ASP A 245 -7.11 37.16 15.37
N ALA A 246 -6.68 37.36 14.13
CA ALA A 246 -6.24 36.26 13.26
C ALA A 246 -5.00 35.52 13.80
N ALA A 247 -4.06 36.23 14.44
CA ALA A 247 -2.84 35.64 14.98
C ALA A 247 -3.11 34.80 16.22
N GLU A 248 -3.96 35.27 17.12
CA GLU A 248 -4.49 34.57 18.29
C GLU A 248 -5.31 33.34 17.89
N SER A 249 -6.14 33.49 16.85
CA SER A 249 -6.91 32.38 16.29
C SER A 249 -5.98 31.29 15.75
N MET A 250 -4.96 31.66 14.97
CA MET A 250 -3.96 30.71 14.51
C MET A 250 -3.16 30.06 15.64
N ARG A 251 -2.79 30.81 16.70
CA ARG A 251 -2.14 30.24 17.89
C ARG A 251 -3.03 29.20 18.57
N TRP A 252 -4.33 29.46 18.67
CA TRP A 252 -5.29 28.51 19.21
C TRP A 252 -5.37 27.25 18.35
N ILE A 253 -5.49 27.38 17.01
CA ILE A 253 -5.50 26.24 16.08
C ILE A 253 -4.25 25.37 16.25
N ARG A 254 -3.05 25.99 16.26
CA ARG A 254 -1.79 25.26 16.46
C ARG A 254 -1.77 24.51 17.79
N THR A 255 -2.30 25.12 18.85
CA THR A 255 -2.39 24.51 20.18
C THR A 255 -3.34 23.30 20.17
N VAL A 256 -4.51 23.44 19.54
CA VAL A 256 -5.48 22.33 19.43
C VAL A 256 -4.90 21.18 18.61
N LEU A 257 -4.30 21.46 17.45
CA LEU A 257 -3.67 20.43 16.63
C LEU A 257 -2.54 19.71 17.38
N ALA A 258 -1.62 20.44 18.01
CA ALA A 258 -0.51 19.86 18.76
C ALA A 258 -0.97 18.97 19.92
N ARG A 259 -2.07 19.34 20.60
CA ARG A 259 -2.66 18.54 21.68
C ARG A 259 -3.27 17.23 21.19
N ASN A 260 -3.77 17.20 19.95
CA ASN A 260 -4.43 16.03 19.37
C ASN A 260 -3.48 15.06 18.67
N ILE A 261 -2.21 15.41 18.52
CA ILE A 261 -1.18 14.49 18.04
C ILE A 261 -0.62 13.75 19.25
N THR A 262 -0.75 12.43 19.24
CA THR A 262 -0.11 11.56 20.23
C THR A 262 1.26 11.15 19.70
N THR A 263 2.32 11.47 20.44
CA THR A 263 3.69 11.07 20.10
C THR A 263 4.28 10.23 21.21
N MET A 264 5.24 9.38 20.86
CA MET A 264 6.11 8.79 21.87
C MET A 264 6.98 9.87 22.52
N SER A 265 7.07 9.82 23.85
CA SER A 265 7.94 10.69 24.63
C SER A 265 9.32 10.08 24.89
N ASP A 266 9.41 8.74 24.88
CA ASP A 266 10.60 8.01 25.28
C ASP A 266 10.83 6.83 24.34
N GLU A 267 11.89 6.92 23.54
CA GLU A 267 12.36 5.83 22.69
C GLU A 267 12.96 4.70 23.51
N ASP A 268 13.66 5.05 24.59
CA ASP A 268 14.42 4.11 25.40
C ASP A 268 13.50 3.05 25.99
N ALA A 269 12.33 3.46 26.50
CA ALA A 269 11.31 2.55 26.99
C ALA A 269 10.86 1.50 25.97
N ILE A 270 10.78 1.83 24.68
CA ILE A 270 10.38 0.86 23.64
C ILE A 270 11.54 -0.05 23.27
N LEU A 271 12.74 0.52 23.08
CA LEU A 271 13.91 -0.28 22.76
C LEU A 271 14.29 -1.22 23.91
N ASP A 272 14.16 -0.79 25.16
CA ASP A 272 14.42 -1.60 26.36
C ASP A 272 13.33 -2.63 26.63
N ARG A 273 12.07 -2.34 26.31
CA ARG A 273 11.00 -3.35 26.42
C ARG A 273 11.17 -4.48 25.42
N GLY A 274 11.66 -4.17 24.21
CA GLY A 274 11.74 -5.14 23.13
C GLY A 274 10.37 -5.64 22.68
N GLY A 275 10.35 -6.75 21.93
CA GLY A 275 9.12 -7.35 21.40
C GLY A 275 9.15 -7.57 19.88
N VAL A 276 8.00 -7.94 19.33
CA VAL A 276 7.85 -8.25 17.90
C VAL A 276 7.13 -7.09 17.22
N PHE A 277 7.80 -6.43 16.28
CA PHE A 277 7.25 -5.30 15.54
C PHE A 277 7.20 -5.61 14.05
N ALA A 278 6.09 -5.27 13.40
CA ALA A 278 5.94 -5.40 11.95
C ALA A 278 5.73 -4.03 11.31
N LEU A 279 6.58 -3.69 10.34
CA LEU A 279 6.42 -2.48 9.53
C LEU A 279 5.46 -2.80 8.39
N VAL A 280 4.32 -2.12 8.36
CA VAL A 280 3.24 -2.35 7.37
C VAL A 280 2.90 -1.08 6.61
N GLY A 281 2.28 -1.21 5.45
CA GLY A 281 1.87 -0.08 4.61
C GLY A 281 2.17 -0.25 3.12
N PRO A 282 1.83 0.75 2.29
CA PRO A 282 1.83 0.62 0.84
C PRO A 282 3.20 0.36 0.20
N THR A 283 3.22 0.00 -1.08
CA THR A 283 4.47 -0.06 -1.86
C THR A 283 5.21 1.28 -1.85
N GLY A 284 6.54 1.24 -1.81
CA GLY A 284 7.37 2.44 -1.89
C GLY A 284 7.29 3.42 -0.71
N VAL A 285 6.53 3.13 0.36
CA VAL A 285 6.39 4.01 1.53
C VAL A 285 7.65 4.08 2.41
N GLY A 286 8.62 3.19 2.20
CA GLY A 286 9.86 3.17 2.97
C GLY A 286 9.89 2.19 4.15
N LYS A 287 9.11 1.09 4.11
CA LYS A 287 9.11 0.02 5.13
C LYS A 287 10.51 -0.56 5.37
N THR A 288 11.12 -1.14 4.34
CA THR A 288 12.44 -1.79 4.42
C THR A 288 13.53 -0.87 4.95
N THR A 289 13.59 0.37 4.46
CA THR A 289 14.55 1.38 4.95
C THR A 289 14.27 1.74 6.41
N THR A 290 13.00 1.90 6.80
CA THR A 290 12.62 2.17 8.19
C THR A 290 12.95 1.00 9.11
N THR A 291 12.72 -0.24 8.67
CA THR A 291 13.13 -1.47 9.36
C THR A 291 14.64 -1.47 9.60
N ALA A 292 15.45 -1.11 8.60
CA ALA A 292 16.89 -1.02 8.73
C ALA A 292 17.34 0.07 9.73
N LYS A 293 16.69 1.24 9.75
CA LYS A 293 16.95 2.30 10.73
C LYS A 293 16.65 1.85 12.15
N LEU A 294 15.50 1.21 12.37
CA LEU A 294 15.13 0.65 13.67
C LEU A 294 16.05 -0.49 14.09
N ALA A 295 16.44 -1.35 13.15
CA ALA A 295 17.39 -2.43 13.39
C ALA A 295 18.73 -1.89 13.87
N ALA A 296 19.29 -0.91 13.17
CA ALA A 296 20.54 -0.26 13.56
C ALA A 296 20.45 0.35 14.97
N ARG A 297 19.33 0.99 15.34
CA ARG A 297 19.10 1.50 16.71
C ARG A 297 19.07 0.39 17.75
N CYS A 298 18.38 -0.72 17.47
CA CYS A 298 18.34 -1.88 18.36
C CYS A 298 19.74 -2.49 18.56
N VAL A 299 20.52 -2.63 17.47
CA VAL A 299 21.89 -3.17 17.50
C VAL A 299 22.83 -2.26 18.28
N MET A 300 22.75 -0.94 18.08
CA MET A 300 23.57 0.03 18.81
C MET A 300 23.31 -0.02 20.33
N ARG A 301 22.08 -0.36 20.74
CA ARG A 301 21.69 -0.40 22.15
C ARG A 301 21.96 -1.75 22.81
N HIS A 302 21.55 -2.85 22.18
CA HIS A 302 21.51 -4.19 22.79
C HIS A 302 22.45 -5.20 22.13
N GLY A 303 23.15 -4.79 21.08
CA GLY A 303 24.00 -5.66 20.26
C GLY A 303 23.22 -6.50 19.24
N PRO A 304 23.90 -7.05 18.22
CA PRO A 304 23.28 -7.80 17.14
C PRO A 304 22.65 -9.12 17.60
N GLU A 305 23.19 -9.74 18.65
CA GLU A 305 22.71 -11.02 19.18
C GLU A 305 21.29 -10.94 19.76
N LYS A 306 20.84 -9.74 20.14
CA LYS A 306 19.52 -9.50 20.73
C LYS A 306 18.44 -9.20 19.69
N LEU A 307 18.82 -8.94 18.43
CA LEU A 307 17.91 -8.64 17.34
C LEU A 307 17.74 -9.84 16.40
N ALA A 308 16.55 -10.00 15.84
CA ALA A 308 16.33 -10.79 14.64
C ALA A 308 15.50 -10.00 13.62
N LEU A 309 15.78 -10.25 12.34
CA LEU A 309 15.06 -9.65 11.23
C LEU A 309 14.30 -10.72 10.47
N ILE A 310 13.04 -10.44 10.14
CA ILE A 310 12.20 -11.29 9.30
C ILE A 310 11.77 -10.45 8.09
N THR A 311 11.73 -11.06 6.91
CA THR A 311 11.10 -10.46 5.72
C THR A 311 10.02 -11.38 5.19
N THR A 312 8.85 -10.81 4.88
CA THR A 312 7.79 -11.51 4.15
C THR A 312 7.81 -11.19 2.64
N ASP A 313 8.76 -10.35 2.18
CA ASP A 313 8.92 -9.99 0.77
C ASP A 313 9.79 -11.04 0.03
N ALA A 314 9.38 -12.30 0.09
CA ALA A 314 10.11 -13.43 -0.49
C ALA A 314 9.99 -13.53 -2.02
N TYR A 315 8.97 -12.89 -2.60
CA TYR A 315 8.61 -13.05 -4.02
C TYR A 315 9.09 -11.94 -4.94
N ARG A 316 9.35 -10.72 -4.42
CA ARG A 316 9.80 -9.61 -5.27
C ARG A 316 11.30 -9.74 -5.55
N ILE A 317 11.65 -9.79 -6.84
CA ILE A 317 13.05 -9.77 -7.29
C ILE A 317 13.71 -8.51 -6.71
N GLY A 318 14.77 -8.70 -5.91
CA GLY A 318 15.49 -7.62 -5.22
C GLY A 318 14.82 -7.04 -3.96
N GLY A 319 13.58 -7.41 -3.63
CA GLY A 319 12.85 -6.87 -2.47
C GLY A 319 13.47 -7.26 -1.12
N HIS A 320 13.81 -8.53 -0.94
CA HIS A 320 14.46 -9.04 0.27
C HIS A 320 15.99 -8.78 0.30
N GLU A 321 16.60 -8.51 -0.85
CA GLU A 321 18.06 -8.36 -0.94
C GLU A 321 18.54 -7.12 -0.19
N GLN A 322 17.78 -6.02 -0.28
CA GLN A 322 18.11 -4.79 0.45
C GLN A 322 18.16 -5.01 1.96
N LEU A 323 17.16 -5.69 2.54
CA LEU A 323 17.16 -5.98 3.99
C LEU A 323 18.29 -6.93 4.36
N ARG A 324 18.60 -7.92 3.51
CA ARG A 324 19.71 -8.86 3.72
C ARG A 324 21.07 -8.16 3.72
N ILE A 325 21.27 -7.16 2.86
CA ILE A 325 22.48 -6.33 2.86
C ILE A 325 22.59 -5.57 4.18
N TYR A 326 21.52 -4.91 4.64
CA TYR A 326 21.53 -4.24 5.94
C TYR A 326 21.80 -5.22 7.09
N GLY A 327 21.17 -6.39 7.08
CA GLY A 327 21.42 -7.45 8.06
C GLY A 327 22.90 -7.86 8.11
N LYS A 328 23.53 -8.06 6.94
CA LYS A 328 24.96 -8.37 6.84
C LYS A 328 25.84 -7.25 7.40
N ILE A 329 25.53 -5.98 7.10
CA ILE A 329 26.25 -4.81 7.63
C ILE A 329 26.13 -4.73 9.15
N LEU A 330 24.94 -5.02 9.69
CA LEU A 330 24.64 -4.95 11.12
C LEU A 330 25.04 -6.22 11.90
N GLY A 331 25.47 -7.29 11.23
CA GLY A 331 25.76 -8.57 11.86
C GLY A 331 24.52 -9.34 12.32
N VAL A 332 23.36 -9.11 11.69
CA VAL A 332 22.06 -9.71 12.08
C VAL A 332 21.52 -10.58 10.94
N MET A 333 21.15 -11.81 11.29
CA MET A 333 20.53 -12.75 10.35
C MET A 333 19.12 -12.31 9.95
N VAL A 334 18.83 -12.40 8.65
CA VAL A 334 17.50 -12.11 8.08
C VAL A 334 16.83 -13.43 7.69
N HIS A 335 15.67 -13.69 8.27
CA HIS A 335 14.85 -14.86 8.01
C HIS A 335 13.81 -14.52 6.95
N SER A 336 13.68 -15.36 5.92
CA SER A 336 12.63 -15.20 4.90
C SER A 336 11.45 -16.12 5.23
N VAL A 337 10.25 -15.57 5.18
CA VAL A 337 8.99 -16.23 5.54
C VAL A 337 7.98 -16.02 4.42
N LYS A 338 7.21 -17.05 4.06
CA LYS A 338 6.25 -16.97 2.95
C LYS A 338 4.81 -16.88 3.40
N ASP A 339 4.45 -17.58 4.47
CA ASP A 339 3.08 -17.69 4.96
C ASP A 339 3.00 -17.69 6.49
N GLU A 340 1.78 -17.75 7.01
CA GLU A 340 1.49 -17.74 8.45
C GLU A 340 2.16 -18.91 9.20
N ALA A 341 2.23 -20.09 8.60
CA ALA A 341 2.84 -21.26 9.23
C ALA A 341 4.35 -21.07 9.38
N ASP A 342 5.02 -20.60 8.31
CA ASP A 342 6.43 -20.23 8.32
C ASP A 342 6.70 -19.13 9.37
N LEU A 343 5.85 -18.10 9.43
CA LEU A 343 6.00 -17.00 10.39
C LEU A 343 5.91 -17.49 11.83
N ARG A 344 4.94 -18.37 12.10
CA ARG A 344 4.73 -18.98 13.41
C ARG A 344 5.93 -19.82 13.85
N ILE A 345 6.55 -20.57 12.93
CA ILE A 345 7.75 -21.36 13.19
C ILE A 345 8.93 -20.43 13.47
N ALA A 346 9.18 -19.44 12.61
CA ALA A 346 10.27 -18.48 12.79
C ALA A 346 10.14 -17.72 14.13
N LEU A 347 8.95 -17.24 14.47
CA LEU A 347 8.72 -16.56 15.74
C LEU A 347 8.84 -17.48 16.95
N LYS A 348 8.63 -18.80 16.81
CA LYS A 348 8.90 -19.79 17.86
C LYS A 348 10.39 -19.99 18.10
N GLU A 349 11.18 -20.09 17.04
CA GLU A 349 12.64 -20.23 17.11
C GLU A 349 13.30 -18.96 17.67
N LEU A 350 12.75 -17.80 17.34
CA LEU A 350 13.28 -16.50 17.73
C LEU A 350 12.77 -15.97 19.08
N ARG A 351 12.06 -16.79 19.88
CA ARG A 351 11.49 -16.37 21.19
C ARG A 351 12.52 -15.84 22.19
N ASN A 352 13.77 -16.26 22.08
CA ASN A 352 14.86 -15.84 22.96
C ASN A 352 15.52 -14.52 22.52
N LYS A 353 15.13 -13.98 21.36
CA LYS A 353 15.59 -12.66 20.90
C LYS A 353 14.80 -11.58 21.63
N HIS A 354 15.50 -10.51 21.98
CA HIS A 354 14.90 -9.36 22.68
C HIS A 354 13.92 -8.63 21.78
N THR A 355 14.32 -8.41 20.52
CA THR A 355 13.51 -7.72 19.52
C THR A 355 13.49 -8.53 18.23
N VAL A 356 12.31 -8.63 17.62
CA VAL A 356 12.13 -9.15 16.26
C VAL A 356 11.48 -8.07 15.42
N LEU A 357 12.11 -7.70 14.31
CA LEU A 357 11.54 -6.75 13.35
C LEU A 357 11.14 -7.49 12.08
N ILE A 358 9.89 -7.31 11.66
CA ILE A 358 9.31 -7.92 10.48
C ILE A 358 9.14 -6.84 9.42
N ASP A 359 9.85 -6.96 8.31
CA ASP A 359 9.66 -6.18 7.09
C ASP A 359 8.61 -6.86 6.21
N THR A 360 7.48 -6.18 5.97
CA THR A 360 6.43 -6.77 5.14
C THR A 360 6.53 -6.36 3.68
N ILE A 361 6.02 -7.23 2.81
CA ILE A 361 5.80 -6.87 1.41
C ILE A 361 4.88 -5.64 1.31
N GLY A 362 5.24 -4.70 0.44
CA GLY A 362 4.36 -3.59 0.09
C GLY A 362 3.26 -4.03 -0.84
N MET A 363 2.03 -3.64 -0.52
CA MET A 363 0.84 -3.90 -1.34
C MET A 363 0.10 -2.59 -1.59
N SER A 364 -0.72 -2.54 -2.64
CA SER A 364 -1.67 -1.43 -2.79
C SER A 364 -2.70 -1.52 -1.65
N GLN A 365 -3.14 -0.40 -1.10
CA GLN A 365 -4.17 -0.37 -0.05
C GLN A 365 -5.54 -0.90 -0.52
N ARG A 366 -5.73 -1.05 -1.84
CA ARG A 366 -6.94 -1.62 -2.46
C ARG A 366 -6.80 -3.11 -2.79
N ASP A 367 -5.63 -3.69 -2.53
CA ASP A 367 -5.36 -5.09 -2.76
C ASP A 367 -6.02 -5.95 -1.67
N GLN A 368 -6.67 -7.04 -2.06
CA GLN A 368 -7.31 -7.97 -1.12
C GLN A 368 -6.27 -8.64 -0.21
N MET A 369 -5.05 -8.82 -0.70
CA MET A 369 -3.94 -9.43 0.04
C MET A 369 -3.50 -8.59 1.26
N VAL A 370 -3.89 -7.32 1.35
CA VAL A 370 -3.64 -6.52 2.58
C VAL A 370 -4.32 -7.15 3.78
N THR A 371 -5.54 -7.65 3.61
CA THR A 371 -6.30 -8.31 4.69
C THR A 371 -5.61 -9.60 5.10
N GLU A 372 -5.15 -10.39 4.13
CA GLU A 372 -4.40 -11.63 4.36
C GLU A 372 -3.08 -11.36 5.10
N GLN A 373 -2.35 -10.30 4.73
CA GLN A 373 -1.14 -9.88 5.43
C GLN A 373 -1.43 -9.50 6.90
N VAL A 374 -2.51 -8.74 7.15
CA VAL A 374 -2.91 -8.36 8.51
C VAL A 374 -3.31 -9.59 9.34
N ALA A 375 -4.05 -10.54 8.74
CA ALA A 375 -4.42 -11.80 9.38
C ALA A 375 -3.19 -12.65 9.71
N MET A 376 -2.30 -12.87 8.75
CA MET A 376 -1.04 -13.59 8.91
C MET A 376 -0.22 -13.09 10.11
N LEU A 377 -0.11 -11.76 10.27
CA LEU A 377 0.63 -11.16 11.40
C LEU A 377 -0.11 -11.35 12.73
N THR A 378 -1.44 -11.22 12.73
CA THR A 378 -2.29 -11.34 13.92
C THR A 378 -2.34 -12.78 14.43
N ASP A 379 -2.46 -13.75 13.52
CA ASP A 379 -2.66 -15.17 13.82
C ASP A 379 -1.34 -15.95 13.93
N SER A 380 -0.21 -15.26 13.80
CA SER A 380 1.14 -15.81 13.95
C SER A 380 1.41 -16.46 15.33
N GLY A 381 0.56 -16.20 16.33
CA GLY A 381 0.69 -16.74 17.69
C GLY A 381 1.68 -15.97 18.58
N ALA A 382 2.19 -14.83 18.11
CA ALA A 382 2.93 -13.85 18.89
C ALA A 382 2.17 -12.53 18.96
N ASN A 383 2.44 -11.72 19.98
CA ASN A 383 1.88 -10.37 20.07
C ASN A 383 2.65 -9.41 19.13
N VAL A 384 2.27 -9.41 17.85
CA VAL A 384 2.90 -8.56 16.82
C VAL A 384 2.34 -7.15 16.87
N GLN A 385 3.22 -6.19 17.17
CA GLN A 385 2.89 -4.76 17.14
C GLN A 385 3.13 -4.19 15.75
N ARG A 386 2.04 -3.84 15.06
CA ARG A 386 2.11 -3.29 13.70
C ARG A 386 2.34 -1.78 13.76
N LEU A 387 3.34 -1.31 13.04
CA LEU A 387 3.64 0.12 12.84
C LEU A 387 3.37 0.46 11.37
N LEU A 388 2.34 1.28 11.15
CA LEU A 388 1.93 1.69 9.82
C LEU A 388 2.82 2.83 9.30
N CYS A 389 3.58 2.57 8.24
CA CYS A 389 4.33 3.62 7.55
C CYS A 389 3.38 4.46 6.68
N LEU A 390 3.38 5.78 6.90
CA LEU A 390 2.57 6.76 6.18
C LEU A 390 3.48 7.71 5.40
N ASN A 391 3.29 7.77 4.07
CA ASN A 391 4.05 8.68 3.21
C ASN A 391 3.59 10.12 3.43
N ALA A 392 4.50 11.00 3.86
CA ALA A 392 4.21 12.42 4.08
C ALA A 392 3.83 13.18 2.80
N THR A 393 4.16 12.66 1.60
CA THR A 393 3.82 13.29 0.32
C THR A 393 2.43 12.94 -0.20
N SER A 394 1.74 11.99 0.43
CA SER A 394 0.42 11.53 -0.02
C SER A 394 -0.72 12.50 0.32
N THR A 395 -1.79 12.44 -0.47
CA THR A 395 -3.00 13.24 -0.21
C THR A 395 -3.79 12.66 0.97
N ASN A 396 -4.68 13.48 1.54
CA ASN A 396 -5.53 13.08 2.66
C ASN A 396 -6.41 11.86 2.30
N GLU A 397 -6.94 11.79 1.07
CA GLU A 397 -7.79 10.69 0.59
C GLU A 397 -7.01 9.37 0.55
N THR A 398 -5.81 9.40 -0.05
CA THR A 398 -4.95 8.21 -0.11
C THR A 398 -4.57 7.74 1.30
N LEU A 399 -4.18 8.67 2.19
CA LEU A 399 -3.81 8.33 3.56
C LEU A 399 -4.99 7.73 4.34
N ASN A 400 -6.20 8.24 4.16
CA ASN A 400 -7.41 7.66 4.76
C ASN A 400 -7.70 6.25 4.25
N GLU A 401 -7.56 5.98 2.95
CA GLU A 401 -7.67 4.62 2.41
C GLU A 401 -6.64 3.68 3.03
N VAL A 402 -5.39 4.13 3.13
CA VAL A 402 -4.30 3.35 3.74
C VAL A 402 -4.60 3.04 5.19
N VAL A 403 -4.99 4.04 6.00
CA VAL A 403 -5.32 3.79 7.41
C VAL A 403 -6.48 2.81 7.53
N ARG A 404 -7.53 2.94 6.73
CA ARG A 404 -8.67 2.01 6.75
C ARG A 404 -8.26 0.58 6.38
N ALA A 405 -7.41 0.41 5.36
CA ALA A 405 -6.96 -0.90 4.92
C ALA A 405 -6.10 -1.64 5.96
N TYR A 406 -5.32 -0.90 6.75
CA TYR A 406 -4.41 -1.46 7.76
C TYR A 406 -4.93 -1.36 9.21
N GLN A 407 -6.13 -0.81 9.41
CA GLN A 407 -6.80 -0.77 10.71
C GLN A 407 -7.16 -2.18 11.20
N GLY A 408 -7.29 -2.34 12.52
CA GLY A 408 -7.63 -3.63 13.15
C GLY A 408 -6.73 -3.96 14.34
N THR A 409 -6.85 -5.18 14.82
CA THR A 409 -6.10 -5.68 15.99
C THR A 409 -4.60 -5.64 15.78
N GLY A 410 -3.86 -5.18 16.80
CA GLY A 410 -2.39 -5.13 16.76
C GLY A 410 -1.80 -3.90 16.07
N LEU A 411 -2.59 -2.94 15.56
CA LEU A 411 -2.05 -1.65 15.09
C LEU A 411 -1.62 -0.81 16.29
N ALA A 412 -0.32 -0.73 16.54
CA ALA A 412 0.25 -0.03 17.70
C ALA A 412 0.44 1.48 17.47
N GLY A 413 0.65 1.87 16.21
CA GLY A 413 0.89 3.26 15.83
C GLY A 413 1.36 3.38 14.38
N CYS A 414 1.97 4.51 14.07
CA CYS A 414 2.46 4.82 12.75
C CYS A 414 3.84 5.48 12.77
N ILE A 415 4.49 5.45 11.60
CA ILE A 415 5.73 6.17 11.32
C ILE A 415 5.49 7.05 10.09
N MET A 416 5.75 8.35 10.20
CA MET A 416 5.71 9.23 9.03
C MET A 416 7.03 9.12 8.27
N THR A 417 6.97 8.80 6.99
CA THR A 417 8.16 8.63 6.13
C THR A 417 8.20 9.70 5.05
N LYS A 418 9.39 9.86 4.41
CA LYS A 418 9.61 10.79 3.29
C LYS A 418 9.31 12.25 3.61
N LEU A 419 9.58 12.69 4.84
CA LEU A 419 9.36 14.09 5.23
C LEU A 419 10.26 15.08 4.45
N ASP A 420 11.40 14.60 3.96
CA ASP A 420 12.35 15.33 3.12
C ASP A 420 11.82 15.60 1.70
N GLU A 421 10.91 14.76 1.21
CA GLU A 421 10.28 14.92 -0.11
C GLU A 421 8.97 15.73 -0.03
N ALA A 422 8.43 15.98 1.17
CA ALA A 422 7.12 16.58 1.37
C ALA A 422 7.14 18.11 1.30
N ALA A 423 6.45 18.67 0.29
CA ALA A 423 6.20 20.10 0.17
C ALA A 423 5.30 20.63 1.29
N SER A 424 4.33 19.81 1.71
CA SER A 424 3.44 20.04 2.84
C SER A 424 3.21 18.74 3.60
N ILE A 425 3.03 18.85 4.93
CA ILE A 425 2.77 17.71 5.81
C ILE A 425 1.39 17.79 6.49
N GLY A 426 0.56 18.81 6.20
CA GLY A 426 -0.76 18.92 6.82
C GLY A 426 -1.67 17.73 6.54
N ASN A 427 -1.54 17.13 5.34
CA ASN A 427 -2.37 15.98 4.94
C ASN A 427 -2.22 14.80 5.92
N VAL A 428 -0.98 14.47 6.28
CA VAL A 428 -0.68 13.38 7.21
C VAL A 428 -1.00 13.75 8.64
N LEU A 429 -0.74 14.99 9.07
CA LEU A 429 -1.10 15.47 10.41
C LEU A 429 -2.62 15.47 10.63
N ASP A 430 -3.41 15.83 9.62
CA ASP A 430 -4.87 15.73 9.62
C ASP A 430 -5.33 14.30 9.94
N VAL A 431 -4.77 13.33 9.21
CA VAL A 431 -5.08 11.91 9.41
C VAL A 431 -4.67 11.44 10.80
N LEU A 432 -3.50 11.85 11.31
CA LEU A 432 -3.09 11.51 12.68
C LEU A 432 -4.07 12.04 13.73
N VAL A 433 -4.51 13.30 13.58
CA VAL A 433 -5.45 13.96 14.49
C VAL A 433 -6.82 13.28 14.48
N ARG A 434 -7.34 12.96 13.30
CA ARG A 434 -8.68 12.37 13.13
C ARG A 434 -8.73 10.89 13.45
N GLN A 435 -7.68 10.14 13.12
CA GLN A 435 -7.61 8.68 13.32
C GLN A 435 -6.97 8.31 14.67
N LYS A 436 -6.53 9.30 15.45
CA LYS A 436 -5.89 9.11 16.78
C LYS A 436 -4.73 8.13 16.76
N LEU A 437 -3.94 8.18 15.69
CA LEU A 437 -2.79 7.30 15.54
C LEU A 437 -1.63 7.81 16.39
N ASN A 438 -1.05 6.89 17.17
CA ASN A 438 0.17 7.16 17.92
C ASN A 438 1.36 7.25 16.96
N LEU A 439 2.01 8.40 16.92
CA LEU A 439 3.18 8.63 16.09
C LEU A 439 4.45 8.20 16.83
N TYR A 440 5.09 7.14 16.33
CA TYR A 440 6.29 6.58 16.91
C TYR A 440 7.53 7.35 16.44
N TYR A 441 7.67 7.47 15.13
CA TYR A 441 8.83 8.11 14.51
C TYR A 441 8.45 8.95 13.30
N ILE A 442 9.36 9.85 12.95
CA ILE A 442 9.40 10.51 11.65
C ILE A 442 10.72 10.16 10.95
N SER A 443 10.68 10.02 9.62
CA SER A 443 11.84 9.77 8.77
C SER A 443 11.94 10.84 7.69
N ASN A 444 13.10 11.48 7.61
CA ASN A 444 13.37 12.69 6.81
C ASN A 444 14.63 12.53 5.94
N GLY A 445 14.92 11.33 5.47
CA GLY A 445 16.05 11.05 4.59
C GLY A 445 16.35 9.58 4.46
N GLN A 446 17.48 9.25 3.84
CA GLN A 446 17.87 7.88 3.48
C GLN A 446 18.98 7.29 4.37
N ARG A 447 19.61 8.10 5.23
CA ARG A 447 20.73 7.64 6.08
C ARG A 447 20.24 6.71 7.18
N VAL A 448 21.06 5.72 7.49
CA VAL A 448 20.77 4.67 8.47
C VAL A 448 21.86 4.68 9.54
N PRO A 449 21.53 4.92 10.83
CA PRO A 449 20.20 5.14 11.42
C PRO A 449 19.75 6.61 11.53
N GLU A 450 20.54 7.57 11.04
CA GLU A 450 20.49 8.96 11.49
C GLU A 450 19.19 9.70 11.12
N ASP A 451 18.57 9.37 9.98
CA ASP A 451 17.39 10.06 9.48
C ASP A 451 16.07 9.44 10.01
N LEU A 452 16.07 8.90 11.23
CA LEU A 452 14.89 8.48 11.97
C LEU A 452 14.86 9.30 13.27
N HIS A 453 13.73 9.90 13.62
CA HIS A 453 13.65 10.79 14.78
C HIS A 453 12.34 10.60 15.54
N LEU A 454 12.38 10.89 16.85
CA LEU A 454 11.16 11.10 17.62
C LEU A 454 10.44 12.36 17.13
N ALA A 455 9.11 12.31 17.19
CA ALA A 455 8.27 13.40 16.75
C ALA A 455 8.12 14.48 17.83
N ASP A 456 8.52 15.71 17.52
CA ASP A 456 8.12 16.88 18.31
C ASP A 456 6.84 17.49 17.74
N ARG A 457 5.79 17.53 18.57
CA ARG A 457 4.45 17.99 18.17
C ARG A 457 4.44 19.44 17.73
N ALA A 458 5.12 20.32 18.47
CA ALA A 458 5.14 21.75 18.18
C ALA A 458 5.91 22.02 16.87
N MET A 459 7.05 21.36 16.69
CA MET A 459 7.89 21.45 15.49
C MET A 459 7.17 20.96 14.24
N LEU A 460 6.40 19.86 14.32
CA LEU A 460 5.60 19.37 13.21
C LEU A 460 4.49 20.34 12.82
N ILE A 461 3.76 20.90 13.80
CA ILE A 461 2.73 21.91 13.54
C ILE A 461 3.35 23.18 12.93
N ASP A 462 4.44 23.69 13.50
CA ASP A 462 5.11 24.85 12.95
C ASP A 462 5.62 24.60 11.54
N ARG A 463 6.19 23.42 11.27
CA ARG A 463 6.63 23.02 9.92
C ARG A 463 5.46 23.01 8.92
N ALA A 464 4.31 22.45 9.29
CA ALA A 464 3.12 22.44 8.42
C ALA A 464 2.69 23.86 8.00
N PHE A 465 2.85 24.83 8.90
CA PHE A 465 2.45 26.22 8.70
C PHE A 465 3.58 27.16 8.24
N ARG A 466 4.78 26.67 7.91
CA ARG A 466 5.91 27.51 7.45
C ARG A 466 5.80 27.92 5.97
N ASN A 467 5.32 27.04 5.09
CA ASN A 467 5.32 27.26 3.63
C ASN A 467 4.07 28.00 3.09
N LYS A 468 3.44 28.84 3.91
CA LYS A 468 2.14 29.47 3.61
C LYS A 468 2.12 30.35 2.36
N LYS A 469 3.23 31.01 2.02
CA LYS A 469 3.21 32.13 1.06
C LYS A 469 2.94 31.72 -0.39
N GLU A 470 3.36 30.53 -0.82
CA GLU A 470 3.11 30.04 -2.18
C GLU A 470 1.80 29.24 -2.28
N ALA A 471 1.45 28.46 -1.25
CA ALA A 471 0.23 27.65 -1.23
C ALA A 471 -1.04 28.48 -0.93
N ALA A 472 -0.96 29.55 -0.12
CA ALA A 472 -2.12 30.42 0.15
C ALA A 472 -2.56 31.22 -1.09
N ALA A 473 -1.69 31.38 -2.09
CA ALA A 473 -2.07 31.97 -3.38
C ALA A 473 -2.98 31.06 -4.22
N GLN A 474 -3.08 29.77 -3.87
CA GLN A 474 -3.93 28.81 -4.58
C GLN A 474 -5.41 28.85 -4.13
N TYR A 475 -5.69 29.41 -2.96
CA TYR A 475 -7.05 29.50 -2.41
C TYR A 475 -7.52 30.94 -2.42
N SER A 476 -8.38 31.30 -3.39
CA SER A 476 -9.01 32.61 -3.40
C SER A 476 -10.16 32.66 -2.39
N ASP A 477 -10.47 33.86 -1.90
CA ASP A 477 -11.64 34.07 -1.03
C ASP A 477 -12.95 33.69 -1.70
N ALA A 478 -13.00 33.66 -3.04
CA ALA A 478 -14.17 33.25 -3.81
C ALA A 478 -14.37 31.72 -3.86
N ASP A 479 -13.32 30.92 -3.63
CA ASP A 479 -13.40 29.46 -3.74
C ASP A 479 -13.83 28.78 -2.43
N LEU A 480 -13.65 29.47 -1.30
CA LEU A 480 -13.97 28.94 0.03
C LEU A 480 -15.46 28.57 0.19
N PRO A 481 -16.44 29.40 -0.21
CA PRO A 481 -17.85 29.06 -0.04
C PRO A 481 -18.23 27.76 -0.75
N LEU A 482 -17.70 27.54 -1.96
CA LEU A 482 -17.94 26.33 -2.75
C LEU A 482 -17.28 25.08 -2.12
N MET A 483 -16.05 25.22 -1.62
CA MET A 483 -15.37 24.12 -0.92
C MET A 483 -16.08 23.74 0.38
N MET A 484 -16.66 24.73 1.07
CA MET A 484 -17.38 24.50 2.31
C MET A 484 -18.80 23.97 2.07
N SER A 485 -19.50 24.38 1.03
CA SER A 485 -20.89 23.94 0.76
C SER A 485 -21.01 22.44 0.49
N GLY A 486 -19.96 21.81 -0.05
CA GLY A 486 -19.89 20.35 -0.22
C GLY A 486 -19.69 19.56 1.08
N LEU A 487 -19.30 20.23 2.17
CA LEU A 487 -19.18 19.61 3.48
C LEU A 487 -20.56 19.62 4.14
N GLY A 488 -21.24 18.47 4.14
CA GLY A 488 -22.50 18.27 4.86
C GLY A 488 -22.34 18.47 6.39
N ASN A 489 -23.29 17.99 7.18
CA ASN A 489 -23.25 18.20 8.64
C ASN A 489 -22.03 17.51 9.30
N LEU A 490 -20.95 18.26 9.50
CA LEU A 490 -19.68 17.79 10.08
C LEU A 490 -19.83 17.24 11.49
N ASN A 491 -20.88 17.64 12.21
CA ASN A 491 -21.17 17.08 13.52
C ASN A 491 -21.47 15.57 13.45
N ASN A 492 -21.77 14.98 12.29
CA ASN A 492 -21.99 13.54 12.17
C ASN A 492 -20.68 12.75 11.91
N ASP A 493 -19.55 13.41 11.63
CA ASP A 493 -18.27 12.73 11.50
C ASP A 493 -17.70 12.41 12.88
N ARG A 494 -17.72 11.12 13.24
CA ARG A 494 -17.20 10.62 14.52
C ARG A 494 -15.73 10.96 14.73
N SER A 495 -14.91 10.95 13.66
CA SER A 495 -13.47 11.25 13.77
C SER A 495 -13.20 12.69 14.20
N LEU A 496 -14.11 13.63 13.86
CA LEU A 496 -14.00 15.03 14.26
C LEU A 496 -14.48 15.26 15.70
N ARG A 497 -15.45 14.47 16.20
CA ARG A 497 -15.94 14.59 17.59
C ARG A 497 -14.90 14.22 18.63
N GLU A 498 -13.96 13.35 18.27
CA GLU A 498 -12.88 12.90 19.16
C GLU A 498 -11.73 13.92 19.21
N VAL A 499 -11.79 15.02 18.44
CA VAL A 499 -10.82 16.11 18.51
C VAL A 499 -11.02 16.91 19.80
N TYR A 500 -10.00 16.89 20.66
CA TYR A 500 -10.00 17.56 21.96
C TYR A 500 -9.63 19.05 21.81
N LEU A 501 -10.54 19.95 22.15
CA LEU A 501 -10.36 21.39 21.92
C LEU A 501 -9.64 22.13 23.06
N GLY A 502 -9.52 21.52 24.24
CA GLY A 502 -8.93 22.15 25.43
C GLY A 502 -9.75 21.96 26.67
#